data_AF-A0A0D8BL56-F1
#
_entry.id   AF-A0A0D8BL56-F1
#
_cell.length_a   1.000
_cell.length_b   1.000
_cell.length_c   1.000
_cell.angle_alpha   90.00
_cell.angle_beta   90.00
_cell.angle_gamma   90.00
#
_symmetry.space_group_name_H-M   'P 1'
#
loop_
_entity.id
_entity.type
_entity.pdbx_description
1 polymer ?
#
loop_
_entity_poly.entity_id
_entity_poly.type
_entity_poly.pdbx_seq_one_letter_code
_entity_poly.pdbx_strand_id
1 'polypeptide(L)' 'MPRSRHPIKELEAFLRQAESQSWRVEKGKKYFKIYCPCGEHKHTVHLTPSDPRYEKNLRGHLKSRTCWEEAP' A
#
# COMPACT_ATOMS: atom_id res chain seq x y z
N MET A 1 12.71 -10.64 8.53
CA MET A 1 11.41 -11.34 8.72
C MET A 1 10.71 -11.41 7.37
N PRO A 2 10.32 -12.59 6.87
CA PRO A 2 9.74 -12.69 5.53
C PRO A 2 8.36 -12.02 5.52
N ARG A 3 8.20 -11.04 4.63
CA ARG A 3 6.90 -10.41 4.39
C ARG A 3 5.88 -11.49 4.05
N SER A 4 4.71 -11.42 4.67
CA SER A 4 3.60 -12.21 4.16
C SER A 4 3.20 -11.64 2.81
N ARG A 5 3.44 -12.43 1.77
CA ARG A 5 3.09 -12.11 0.39
C ARG A 5 1.60 -11.79 0.29
N HIS A 6 1.28 -10.74 -0.43
CA HIS A 6 -0.12 -10.44 -0.72
C HIS A 6 -0.61 -11.50 -1.74
N PRO A 7 -1.81 -12.08 -1.59
CA PRO A 7 -2.33 -13.03 -2.58
C PRO A 7 -2.51 -12.41 -3.98
N ILE A 8 -2.45 -11.07 -4.09
CA ILE A 8 -2.66 -10.30 -5.31
C ILE A 8 -1.32 -9.68 -5.70
N LYS A 9 -0.81 -10.02 -6.89
CA LYS A 9 0.49 -9.56 -7.40
C LYS A 9 0.59 -8.03 -7.48
N GLU A 10 -0.48 -7.37 -7.93
CA GLU A 10 -0.54 -5.90 -8.04
C GLU A 10 -0.34 -5.23 -6.67
N LEU A 11 -1.00 -5.75 -5.62
CA LEU A 11 -0.86 -5.22 -4.26
C LEU A 11 0.49 -5.58 -3.64
N GLU A 12 1.08 -6.72 -4.00
CA GLU A 12 2.46 -7.04 -3.61
C GLU A 12 3.47 -6.05 -4.24
N ALA A 13 3.31 -5.75 -5.53
CA ALA A 13 4.14 -4.75 -6.22
C ALA A 13 3.97 -3.36 -5.60
N PHE A 14 2.72 -2.97 -5.27
CA PHE A 14 2.41 -1.74 -4.56
C PHE A 14 3.09 -1.69 -3.18
N LEU A 15 3.01 -2.76 -2.37
CA LEU A 15 3.65 -2.81 -1.06
C LEU A 15 5.17 -2.71 -1.16
N ARG A 16 5.77 -3.37 -2.16
CA ARG A 16 7.21 -3.28 -2.43
C ARG A 16 7.61 -1.87 -2.85
N GLN A 17 6.78 -1.19 -3.64
CA GLN A 17 6.99 0.21 -4.01
C GLN A 17 6.89 1.12 -2.77
N ALA A 18 5.90 0.90 -1.90
CA ALA A 18 5.76 1.64 -0.65
C ALA A 18 7.05 1.57 0.18
N GLU A 19 7.59 0.37 0.37
CA GLU A 19 8.85 0.20 1.07
C GLU A 19 10.03 0.93 0.44
N SER A 20 10.13 0.86 -0.88
CA SER A 20 11.19 1.55 -1.62
C SER A 20 11.13 3.06 -1.43
N GLN A 21 9.93 3.60 -1.20
CA GLN A 21 9.69 5.01 -0.89
C GLN A 21 9.85 5.33 0.61
N SER A 22 10.44 4.43 1.42
CA SER A 22 10.53 4.56 2.88
C SER A 22 9.18 4.65 3.60
N TRP A 23 8.12 4.11 3.00
CA TRP A 23 6.84 3.96 3.71
C TRP A 23 6.92 2.78 4.66
N ARG A 24 6.40 2.99 5.86
CA ARG A 24 6.33 1.95 6.88
C ARG A 24 5.09 1.09 6.63
N VAL A 25 5.31 -0.17 6.27
CA VAL A 25 4.24 -1.15 6.04
C VAL A 25 4.10 -2.06 7.26
N GLU A 26 2.95 -2.00 7.93
CA GLU A 26 2.59 -2.87 9.04
C GLU A 26 1.52 -3.87 8.62
N LYS A 27 1.80 -5.17 8.83
CA LYS A 27 0.84 -6.23 8.53
C LYS A 27 -0.09 -6.46 9.72
N GLY A 28 -1.38 -6.26 9.52
CA GLY A 28 -2.45 -6.74 10.41
C GLY A 28 -3.00 -8.11 10.01
N LYS A 29 -4.03 -8.59 10.73
CA LYS A 29 -4.67 -9.89 10.45
C LYS A 29 -5.45 -9.92 9.12
N LYS A 30 -6.17 -8.84 8.79
CA LYS A 30 -7.06 -8.74 7.61
C LYS A 30 -6.72 -7.58 6.68
N TYR A 31 -5.73 -6.78 7.05
CA TYR A 31 -5.36 -5.55 6.36
C TYR A 31 -3.88 -5.27 6.55
N PHE A 32 -3.26 -4.63 5.56
CA PHE A 32 -1.97 -3.98 5.68
C PHE A 32 -2.20 -2.50 5.96
N LYS A 33 -1.45 -1.93 6.89
CA LYS A 33 -1.42 -0.48 7.11
C LYS A 33 -0.12 0.04 6.53
N ILE A 34 -0.20 1.09 5.74
CA ILE A 34 0.95 1.81 5.25
C ILE A 34 0.96 3.19 5.89
N TYR A 35 2.13 3.61 6.34
CA TYR A 35 2.36 4.90 6.96
C TYR A 35 3.37 5.64 6.11
N CYS A 36 3.00 6.84 5.71
CA CYS A 36 3.87 7.72 4.94
C CYS A 36 5.03 8.20 5.81
N PRO A 37 6.24 8.35 5.24
CA PRO A 37 7.38 8.92 5.97
C PRO A 37 7.13 10.35 6.48
N CYS A 38 6.16 11.09 5.91
CA CYS A 38 5.80 12.42 6.40
C CYS A 38 5.11 12.40 7.78
N GLY A 39 4.68 11.24 8.29
CA GLY A 39 4.04 11.09 9.60
C GLY A 39 2.55 11.47 9.67
N GLU A 40 2.05 12.28 8.73
CA GLU A 40 0.63 12.67 8.66
C GLU A 40 -0.25 11.65 7.93
N HIS A 41 0.26 11.08 6.84
CA HIS A 41 -0.55 10.22 5.99
C HIS A 41 -0.44 8.76 6.42
N LYS A 42 -1.59 8.09 6.52
CA LYS A 42 -1.69 6.65 6.70
C LYS A 42 -2.81 6.10 5.85
N HIS A 43 -2.61 4.92 5.27
CA HIS A 43 -3.64 4.24 4.51
C HIS A 43 -3.75 2.78 4.95
N THR A 44 -4.95 2.24 4.83
CA THR A 44 -5.21 0.82 5.05
C THR A 44 -5.48 0.15 3.71
N VAL A 45 -4.82 -0.98 3.47
CA VAL A 45 -4.90 -1.82 2.27
C VAL A 45 -5.51 -3.16 2.69
N HIS A 46 -6.62 -3.56 2.08
CA HIS A 46 -7.27 -4.83 2.40
C HIS A 46 -6.49 -6.02 1.84
N LEU A 47 -6.42 -7.12 2.61
CA LEU A 47 -5.75 -8.37 2.16
C LEU A 47 -6.49 -9.05 1.00
N THR A 48 -7.81 -8.94 1.03
CA THR A 48 -8.73 -9.55 0.07
C THR A 48 -9.79 -8.52 -0.30
N PRO A 49 -9.45 -7.55 -1.16
CA PRO A 49 -10.47 -6.70 -1.74
C PRO A 49 -11.39 -7.55 -2.61
N SER A 50 -12.69 -7.34 -2.50
CA SER A 50 -13.67 -7.97 -3.39
C SER A 50 -13.61 -7.38 -4.82
N ASP A 51 -13.04 -6.18 -4.97
CA ASP A 51 -12.96 -5.46 -6.23
C ASP A 51 -11.62 -5.68 -6.95
N PRO A 52 -11.63 -6.15 -8.22
CA PRO A 52 -10.40 -6.32 -8.99
C PRO A 52 -9.72 -4.99 -9.33
N ARG A 53 -10.44 -3.85 -9.21
CA ARG A 53 -9.92 -2.49 -9.44
C ARG A 53 -9.46 -1.78 -8.17
N TYR A 54 -9.51 -2.46 -7.02
CA TYR A 54 -9.16 -1.86 -5.73
C TYR A 54 -7.77 -1.22 -5.73
N GLU A 55 -6.78 -1.86 -6.35
CA GLU A 55 -5.41 -1.38 -6.41
C GLU A 55 -5.27 -0.09 -7.22
N LYS A 56 -5.94 0.04 -8.37
CA LYS A 56 -5.98 1.28 -9.16
C LYS A 56 -6.62 2.44 -8.39
N ASN A 57 -7.74 2.18 -7.73
CA ASN A 57 -8.41 3.17 -6.89
C ASN A 57 -7.53 3.62 -5.71
N LEU A 58 -6.85 2.65 -5.07
CA LEU A 58 -5.90 2.92 -4.00
C LEU A 58 -4.75 3.82 -4.46
N ARG A 59 -4.13 3.51 -5.62
CA ARG A 59 -3.07 4.36 -6.19
C ARG A 59 -3.56 5.76 -6.50
N GLY A 60 -4.72 5.91 -7.11
CA GLY A 60 -5.29 7.23 -7.40
C GLY A 60 -5.56 8.04 -6.13
N HIS A 61 -6.10 7.40 -5.09
CA HIS A 61 -6.36 8.04 -3.81
C HIS A 61 -5.06 8.48 -3.12
N LEU A 62 -4.05 7.60 -3.09
CA LEU A 62 -2.74 7.91 -2.52
C LEU A 62 -2.04 9.03 -3.29
N LYS A 63 -2.02 8.98 -4.62
CA LYS A 63 -1.42 10.01 -5.48
C LYS A 63 -2.04 11.39 -5.23
N SER A 64 -3.35 11.47 -4.99
CA SER A 64 -4.03 12.75 -4.79
C SER A 64 -3.98 13.25 -3.34
N ARG A 65 -3.95 12.36 -2.34
CA ARG A 65 -4.20 12.74 -0.94
C ARG A 65 -3.01 12.52 -0.02
N THR A 66 -1.90 11.98 -0.52
CA THR A 66 -0.72 11.63 0.28
C THR A 66 0.57 11.95 -0.47
N CYS A 67 1.71 11.85 0.21
CA CYS A 67 3.04 12.03 -0.39
C CYS A 67 3.48 10.81 -1.22
N TRP A 68 2.56 10.16 -1.94
CA TRP A 68 2.87 8.97 -2.73
C TRP A 68 3.47 9.40 -4.07
N GLU A 69 4.78 9.22 -4.24
CA GLU A 69 5.47 9.51 -5.49
C GLU A 69 5.52 8.24 -6.33
N GLU A 70 4.67 8.17 -7.36
CA GLU A 70 4.84 7.14 -8.39
C GLU A 70 6.13 7.47 -9.13
N ALA A 71 7.20 6.72 -8.86
CA ALA A 71 8.48 6.90 -9.52
C ALA A 71 8.25 6.89 -11.05
N PRO A 72 8.84 7.86 -11.78
CA PRO A 72 8.56 8.11 -13.20
C PRO A 72 8.92 6.94 -14.13
#